data_AF-A0A518DB88-F1
#
_entry.id   AF-A0A518DB88-F1
#
_cell.length_a   1.000
_cell.length_b   1.000
_cell.length_c   1.000
_cell.angle_alpha   90.00
_cell.angle_beta   90.00
_cell.angle_gamma   90.00
#
_symmetry.space_group_name_H-M   'P 1'
#
loop_
_entity.id
_entity.type
_entity.pdbx_description
1 polymer ?
#
loop_
_entity_poly.entity_id
_entity_poly.type
_entity_poly.pdbx_seq_one_letter_code
_entity_poly.pdbx_strand_id
1 'polypeptide(L)'
;MDIDGVEQLLGVTATAVRQRFRRLMADGLVERSVNKHGRGRPGHLYHLTEKGLAQAGTNYSDLAETLWEEVRAIPDAAVRLGLVQRLGQRLAEKYASQVNSEDLAVRMQEMAGLMADRDVPISVDESSGLPVLNVLACPYPGLAVNDREVCHMEQAMISELLGRGVELSECRLDGGACCSFQPNGDE
;
A
#
# COMPACT_ATOMS: atom_id res chain seq x y z
N MET A 1 -26.21 8.03 -0.92
CA MET A 1 -27.15 7.42 -1.88
C MET A 1 -28.12 6.53 -1.14
N ASP A 2 -29.37 6.39 -1.58
CA ASP A 2 -30.32 5.41 -1.04
C ASP A 2 -30.19 4.07 -1.77
N ILE A 3 -30.97 3.07 -1.36
CA ILE A 3 -30.92 1.71 -1.96
C ILE A 3 -31.38 1.74 -3.41
N ASP A 4 -32.46 2.48 -3.69
CA ASP A 4 -33.07 2.53 -5.02
C ASP A 4 -32.12 3.17 -6.05
N GLY A 5 -31.40 4.23 -5.65
CA GLY A 5 -30.37 4.85 -6.49
C GLY A 5 -29.21 3.91 -6.81
N VAL A 6 -28.80 3.06 -5.86
CA VAL A 6 -27.72 2.08 -6.08
C VAL A 6 -28.19 0.90 -6.93
N GLU A 7 -29.42 0.45 -6.75
CA GLU A 7 -30.06 -0.57 -7.59
C GLU A 7 -30.08 -0.12 -9.05
N GLN A 8 -30.51 1.10 -9.31
CA GLN A 8 -30.55 1.66 -10.66
C GLN A 8 -29.15 1.83 -11.26
N LEU A 9 -28.18 2.30 -10.47
CA LEU A 9 -26.81 2.53 -10.94
C LEU A 9 -26.08 1.23 -11.31
N LEU A 10 -26.23 0.18 -10.48
CA LEU A 10 -25.47 -1.06 -10.61
C LEU A 10 -26.26 -2.18 -11.30
N GLY A 11 -27.56 -1.99 -11.56
CA GLY A 11 -28.43 -3.01 -12.18
C GLY A 11 -28.63 -4.24 -11.30
N VAL A 12 -28.65 -4.08 -9.97
CA VAL A 12 -28.77 -5.18 -8.99
C VAL A 12 -29.98 -4.98 -8.09
N THR A 13 -30.54 -6.08 -7.56
CA THR A 13 -31.73 -6.01 -6.70
C THR A 13 -31.48 -5.25 -5.39
N ALA A 14 -32.51 -4.58 -4.85
CA ALA A 14 -32.46 -3.97 -3.52
C ALA A 14 -31.97 -4.92 -2.40
N THR A 15 -32.26 -6.22 -2.50
CA THR A 15 -31.79 -7.22 -1.53
C THR A 15 -30.27 -7.40 -1.59
N ALA A 16 -29.70 -7.46 -2.80
CA ALA A 16 -28.26 -7.55 -2.99
C ALA A 16 -27.54 -6.29 -2.46
N VAL A 17 -28.10 -5.11 -2.74
CA VAL A 17 -27.60 -3.83 -2.19
C VAL A 17 -27.60 -3.85 -0.66
N ARG A 18 -28.72 -4.23 -0.03
CA ARG A 18 -28.83 -4.31 1.44
C ARG A 18 -27.84 -5.29 2.05
N GLN A 19 -27.63 -6.46 1.44
CA GLN A 19 -26.65 -7.43 1.91
C GLN A 19 -25.23 -6.88 1.83
N ARG A 20 -24.88 -6.23 0.71
CA ARG A 20 -23.54 -5.61 0.54
C ARG A 20 -23.32 -4.47 1.53
N PHE A 21 -24.28 -3.57 1.68
CA PHE A 21 -24.21 -2.49 2.67
C PHE A 21 -24.09 -2.99 4.09
N ARG A 22 -24.77 -4.09 4.47
CA ARG A 22 -24.56 -4.69 5.79
C ARG A 22 -23.11 -5.11 6.04
N ARG A 23 -22.46 -5.73 5.04
CA ARG A 23 -21.05 -6.10 5.13
C ARG A 23 -20.16 -4.87 5.22
N LEU A 24 -20.32 -3.92 4.30
CA LEU A 24 -19.52 -2.68 4.29
C LEU A 24 -19.71 -1.83 5.56
N MET A 25 -20.90 -1.86 6.18
CA MET A 25 -21.13 -1.24 7.49
C MET A 25 -20.44 -2.01 8.62
N ALA A 26 -20.45 -3.34 8.58
CA ALA A 26 -19.73 -4.17 9.56
C ALA A 26 -18.20 -3.96 9.46
N ASP A 27 -17.70 -3.72 8.25
CA ASP A 27 -16.29 -3.41 7.98
C ASP A 27 -15.93 -1.94 8.30
N GLY A 28 -16.91 -1.12 8.69
CA GLY A 28 -16.74 0.29 9.01
C GLY A 28 -16.48 1.20 7.80
N LEU A 29 -16.78 0.76 6.59
CA LEU A 29 -16.53 1.47 5.32
C LEU A 29 -17.73 2.33 4.90
N VAL A 30 -18.94 1.93 5.27
CA VAL A 30 -20.18 2.64 4.96
C VAL A 30 -20.88 2.94 6.27
N GLU A 31 -21.53 4.09 6.35
CA GLU A 31 -22.46 4.41 7.43
C GLU A 31 -23.81 4.85 6.86
N ARG A 32 -24.85 4.81 7.71
CA ARG A 32 -26.20 5.19 7.32
C ARG A 32 -26.70 6.36 8.16
N SER A 33 -27.31 7.33 7.50
CA SER A 33 -28.08 8.40 8.14
C SER A 33 -29.57 8.24 7.84
N VAL A 34 -30.41 8.73 8.75
CA VAL A 34 -31.86 8.77 8.55
C VAL A 34 -32.18 9.96 7.68
N ASN A 35 -32.81 9.70 6.53
CA ASN A 35 -33.32 10.75 5.68
C ASN A 35 -34.77 11.07 6.07
N LYS A 36 -34.96 12.20 6.76
CA LYS A 36 -36.29 12.69 7.14
C LYS A 36 -36.87 13.53 6.00
N HIS A 37 -37.41 12.87 4.98
CA HIS A 37 -38.19 13.54 3.94
C HIS A 37 -39.69 13.26 4.11
N GLY A 38 -40.45 14.31 4.45
CA GLY A 38 -41.93 14.34 4.34
C GLY A 38 -42.72 13.35 5.22
N ARG A 39 -44.01 13.17 4.88
CA ARG A 39 -44.91 12.17 5.50
C ARG A 39 -44.66 10.81 4.86
N GLY A 40 -44.07 9.87 5.59
CA GLY A 40 -43.79 8.50 5.12
C GLY A 40 -42.84 7.74 6.05
N ARG A 41 -42.55 6.48 5.72
CA ARG A 41 -41.53 5.68 6.43
C ARG A 41 -40.15 6.31 6.20
N PRO A 42 -39.36 6.59 7.26
CA PRO A 42 -38.04 7.21 7.09
C PRO A 42 -37.14 6.38 6.17
N GLY A 43 -36.59 7.03 5.14
CA GLY A 43 -35.59 6.43 4.27
C GLY A 43 -34.20 6.40 4.93
N HIS A 44 -33.31 5.56 4.42
CA HIS A 44 -31.91 5.56 4.82
C HIS A 44 -31.03 6.04 3.66
N LEU A 45 -30.13 6.97 3.96
CA LEU A 45 -29.06 7.36 3.06
C LEU A 45 -27.76 6.71 3.54
N TYR A 46 -27.03 6.13 2.61
CA TYR A 46 -25.74 5.49 2.83
C TYR A 46 -24.64 6.39 2.27
N HIS A 47 -23.56 6.54 3.03
CA HIS A 47 -22.37 7.29 2.66
C HIS A 47 -21.13 6.54 3.13
N LEU A 48 -20.02 6.81 2.47
CA LEU A 48 -18.73 6.27 2.90
C LEU A 48 -18.31 6.98 4.19
N THR A 49 -17.76 6.21 5.12
CA THR A 49 -17.02 6.75 6.27
C THR A 49 -15.69 7.33 5.78
N GLU A 50 -14.91 7.97 6.66
CA GLU A 50 -13.52 8.35 6.33
C GLU A 50 -12.68 7.15 5.87
N LYS A 51 -12.82 6.01 6.56
CA LYS A 51 -12.19 4.73 6.18
C LYS A 51 -12.67 4.25 4.81
N GLY A 52 -13.97 4.37 4.53
CA GLY A 52 -14.55 4.04 3.24
C GLY A 52 -14.06 4.94 2.11
N LEU A 53 -13.96 6.24 2.34
CA LEU A 53 -13.45 7.21 1.36
C LEU A 53 -11.99 6.92 1.02
N ALA A 54 -11.16 6.61 2.02
CA ALA A 54 -9.77 6.24 1.84
C ALA A 54 -9.57 4.96 0.98
N GLN A 55 -10.57 4.06 0.94
CA GLN A 55 -10.52 2.82 0.16
C GLN A 55 -11.28 2.87 -1.18
N ALA A 56 -12.31 3.70 -1.29
CA ALA A 56 -13.24 3.70 -2.43
C ALA A 56 -12.86 4.64 -3.57
N GLY A 57 -12.13 5.72 -3.26
CA GLY A 57 -11.36 6.44 -4.28
C GLY A 57 -10.01 5.74 -4.36
N THR A 58 -9.40 5.60 -5.54
CA THR A 58 -8.61 6.74 -5.99
C THR A 58 -7.88 6.45 -7.29
N ASN A 59 -7.87 7.45 -8.17
CA ASN A 59 -6.92 7.53 -9.29
C ASN A 59 -5.52 7.92 -8.78
N TYR A 60 -5.13 7.45 -7.58
CA TYR A 60 -3.80 7.70 -7.04
C TYR A 60 -2.74 6.99 -7.88
N SER A 61 -3.10 5.92 -8.60
CA SER A 61 -2.22 5.32 -9.61
C SER A 61 -1.81 6.36 -10.66
N ASP A 62 -2.78 7.01 -11.31
CA ASP A 62 -2.53 7.95 -12.40
C ASP A 62 -1.73 9.15 -11.90
N LEU A 63 -2.07 9.65 -10.70
CA LEU A 63 -1.34 10.75 -10.08
C LEU A 63 0.09 10.33 -9.70
N ALA A 64 0.29 9.14 -9.11
CA ALA A 64 1.60 8.65 -8.71
C ALA A 64 2.50 8.39 -9.93
N GLU A 65 1.94 7.81 -11.00
CA GLU A 65 2.64 7.62 -12.28
C GLU A 65 3.07 8.95 -12.90
N THR A 66 2.17 9.93 -12.94
CA THR A 66 2.47 11.29 -13.45
C THR A 66 3.54 11.97 -12.60
N LEU A 67 3.43 11.92 -11.26
CA LEU A 67 4.43 12.52 -10.36
C LEU A 67 5.79 11.83 -10.52
N TRP A 68 5.80 10.50 -10.68
CA TRP A 68 7.05 9.76 -10.90
C TRP A 68 7.68 10.12 -12.24
N GLU A 69 6.90 10.28 -13.30
CA GLU A 69 7.37 10.79 -14.59
C GLU A 69 8.06 12.15 -14.47
N GLU A 70 7.48 13.08 -13.72
CA GLU A 70 8.10 14.39 -13.47
C GLU A 70 9.41 14.28 -12.67
N VAL A 71 9.47 13.37 -11.69
CA VAL A 71 10.72 13.07 -10.97
C VAL A 71 11.79 12.53 -11.93
N ARG A 72 11.41 11.61 -12.83
CA ARG A 72 12.31 11.05 -13.84
C ARG A 72 12.80 12.10 -14.83
N ALA A 73 11.96 13.07 -15.16
CA ALA A 73 12.27 14.14 -16.11
C ALA A 73 13.30 15.15 -15.57
N ILE A 74 13.67 15.10 -14.28
CA ILE A 74 14.72 15.95 -13.70
C ILE A 74 16.08 15.67 -14.41
N PRO A 75 16.68 16.66 -15.10
CA PRO A 75 17.88 16.44 -15.89
C PRO A 75 19.14 16.21 -15.05
N ASP A 76 19.23 16.87 -13.89
CA ASP A 76 20.36 16.71 -12.97
C ASP A 76 20.22 15.40 -12.20
N ALA A 77 21.13 14.46 -12.48
CA ALA A 77 21.10 13.13 -11.88
C ALA A 77 21.33 13.16 -10.35
N ALA A 78 22.13 14.08 -9.83
CA ALA A 78 22.37 14.18 -8.39
C ALA A 78 21.11 14.68 -7.67
N VAL A 79 20.42 15.65 -8.26
CA VAL A 79 19.12 16.13 -7.74
C VAL A 79 18.07 15.03 -7.79
N ARG A 80 17.96 14.32 -8.92
CA ARG A 80 16.99 13.22 -9.10
C ARG A 80 17.23 12.09 -8.11
N LEU A 81 18.43 11.53 -8.07
CA LEU A 81 18.78 10.44 -7.16
C LEU A 81 18.63 10.87 -5.69
N GLY A 82 19.03 12.09 -5.35
CA GLY A 82 18.83 12.64 -4.01
C GLY A 82 17.36 12.78 -3.63
N LEU A 83 16.47 13.09 -4.59
CA LEU A 83 15.03 13.13 -4.36
C LEU A 83 14.45 11.72 -4.15
N VAL A 84 14.82 10.76 -5.00
CA VAL A 84 14.43 9.34 -4.88
C VAL A 84 14.84 8.77 -3.52
N GLN A 85 16.06 9.06 -3.05
CA GLN A 85 16.52 8.64 -1.73
C GLN A 85 15.71 9.28 -0.59
N ARG A 86 15.44 10.59 -0.67
CA ARG A 86 14.59 11.27 0.33
C ARG A 86 13.16 10.74 0.34
N LEU A 87 12.60 10.34 -0.80
CA LEU A 87 11.29 9.69 -0.85
C LEU A 87 11.29 8.37 -0.05
N GLY A 88 12.31 7.53 -0.25
CA GLY A 88 12.48 6.29 0.52
C GLY A 88 12.61 6.56 2.03
N GLN A 89 13.43 7.53 2.41
CA GLN A 89 13.60 7.92 3.81
C GLN A 89 12.30 8.46 4.43
N ARG A 90 11.56 9.31 3.72
CA ARG A 90 10.26 9.84 4.19
C ARG A 90 9.21 8.75 4.35
N LEU A 91 9.21 7.74 3.48
CA LEU A 91 8.34 6.57 3.63
C LEU A 91 8.75 5.74 4.86
N ALA A 92 10.04 5.55 5.09
CA ALA A 92 10.53 4.87 6.27
C ALA A 92 10.16 5.62 7.56
N GLU A 93 10.36 6.94 7.62
CA GLU A 93 9.94 7.79 8.75
C GLU A 93 8.44 7.63 9.07
N LYS A 94 7.59 7.56 8.02
CA LYS A 94 6.14 7.36 8.18
C LYS A 94 5.80 6.02 8.82
N TYR A 95 6.64 5.01 8.63
CA TYR A 95 6.43 3.64 9.09
C TYR A 95 7.25 3.30 10.35
N ALA A 96 8.18 4.18 10.75
CA ALA A 96 9.11 3.94 11.84
C ALA A 96 8.43 3.66 13.19
N SER A 97 7.23 4.20 13.45
CA SER A 97 6.51 3.89 14.70
C SER A 97 5.94 2.48 14.74
N GLN A 98 5.84 1.80 13.59
CA GLN A 98 5.25 0.47 13.43
C GLN A 98 6.33 -0.62 13.28
N VAL A 99 7.57 -0.23 12.96
CA VAL A 99 8.75 -1.11 12.85
C VAL A 99 9.85 -0.50 13.71
N ASN A 100 9.90 -0.89 14.98
CA ASN A 100 10.71 -0.20 16.00
C ASN A 100 11.43 -1.14 16.97
N SER A 101 11.36 -2.46 16.77
CA SER A 101 12.13 -3.41 17.56
C SER A 101 13.64 -3.17 17.42
N GLU A 102 14.41 -3.55 18.44
CA GLU A 102 15.88 -3.54 18.39
C GLU A 102 16.45 -4.79 17.67
N ASP A 103 15.68 -5.87 17.62
CA ASP A 103 16.06 -7.12 16.97
C ASP A 103 15.72 -7.08 15.47
N LEU A 104 16.73 -7.33 14.61
CA LEU A 104 16.58 -7.28 13.15
C LEU A 104 15.53 -8.27 12.63
N ALA A 105 15.52 -9.51 13.12
CA ALA A 105 14.54 -10.51 12.69
C ALA A 105 13.13 -10.06 13.07
N VAL A 106 12.96 -9.52 14.29
CA VAL A 106 11.68 -8.96 14.73
C VAL A 106 11.27 -7.75 13.87
N ARG A 107 12.18 -6.83 13.53
CA ARG A 107 11.87 -5.71 12.62
C ARG A 107 11.42 -6.18 11.25
N MET A 108 12.02 -7.23 10.71
CA MET A 108 11.62 -7.80 9.42
C MET A 108 10.21 -8.40 9.48
N GLN A 109 9.85 -9.05 10.59
CA GLN A 109 8.49 -9.55 10.83
C GLN A 109 7.47 -8.41 11.01
N GLU A 110 7.83 -7.35 11.76
CA GLU A 110 7.00 -6.14 11.91
C GLU A 110 6.75 -5.48 10.55
N MET A 111 7.79 -5.35 9.72
CA MET A 111 7.68 -4.83 8.37
C MET A 111 6.77 -5.72 7.50
N ALA A 112 6.91 -7.04 7.58
CA ALA A 112 6.06 -7.95 6.84
C ALA A 112 4.57 -7.80 7.22
N GLY A 113 4.27 -7.67 8.52
CA GLY A 113 2.92 -7.39 9.01
C GLY A 113 2.39 -6.03 8.53
N LEU A 114 3.22 -4.99 8.61
CA LEU A 114 2.87 -3.64 8.15
C LEU A 114 2.48 -3.59 6.66
N MET A 115 3.21 -4.33 5.84
CA MET A 115 2.99 -4.40 4.40
C MET A 115 1.80 -5.29 4.06
N ALA A 116 1.57 -6.36 4.83
CA ALA A 116 0.37 -7.19 4.71
C ALA A 116 -0.91 -6.38 4.96
N ASP A 117 -0.91 -5.47 5.95
CA ASP A 117 -2.03 -4.54 6.20
C ASP A 117 -2.31 -3.58 5.03
N ARG A 118 -1.40 -3.51 4.06
CA ARG A 118 -1.48 -2.69 2.84
C ARG A 118 -1.62 -3.56 1.57
N ASP A 119 -2.02 -4.82 1.73
CA ASP A 119 -2.19 -5.78 0.64
C ASP A 119 -0.88 -6.06 -0.13
N VAL A 120 0.28 -5.87 0.51
CA VAL A 120 1.60 -6.17 -0.04
C VAL A 120 2.16 -7.40 0.68
N PRO A 121 2.03 -8.61 0.11
CA PRO A 121 2.48 -9.83 0.75
C PRO A 121 4.02 -9.90 0.81
N ILE A 122 4.54 -10.03 2.02
CA ILE A 122 5.96 -10.21 2.31
C ILE A 122 6.12 -11.45 3.20
N SER A 123 7.17 -12.24 2.95
CA SER A 123 7.58 -13.35 3.82
C SER A 123 9.03 -13.16 4.26
N VAL A 124 9.36 -13.59 5.48
CA VAL A 124 10.74 -13.59 6.00
C VAL A 124 11.23 -15.03 6.08
N ASP A 125 12.36 -15.31 5.42
CA ASP A 125 13.03 -16.62 5.47
C ASP A 125 14.26 -16.55 6.40
N GLU A 126 14.26 -17.34 7.47
CA GLU A 126 15.31 -17.38 8.49
C GLU A 126 16.19 -18.64 8.39
N SER A 127 16.03 -19.43 7.32
CA SER A 127 16.64 -20.76 7.20
C SER A 127 18.15 -20.77 6.92
N SER A 128 18.73 -19.65 6.46
CA SER A 128 20.09 -19.62 5.88
C SER A 128 21.06 -18.62 6.56
N GLY A 129 20.89 -18.37 7.86
CA GLY A 129 21.79 -17.52 8.64
C GLY A 129 21.23 -16.12 8.83
N LEU A 130 21.50 -15.21 7.89
CA LEU A 130 20.86 -13.89 7.91
C LEU A 130 19.43 -13.99 7.35
N PRO A 131 18.44 -13.37 8.01
CA PRO A 131 17.05 -13.41 7.54
C PRO A 131 16.92 -12.72 6.18
N VAL A 132 16.09 -13.26 5.29
CA VAL A 132 15.82 -12.74 3.94
C VAL A 132 14.39 -12.25 3.84
N LEU A 133 14.18 -11.01 3.38
CA LEU A 133 12.86 -10.43 3.15
C LEU A 133 12.42 -10.67 1.70
N ASN A 134 11.42 -11.52 1.49
CA ASN A 134 10.89 -11.80 0.16
C ASN A 134 9.57 -11.03 -0.06
N VAL A 135 9.61 -10.06 -0.97
CA VAL A 135 8.44 -9.28 -1.41
C VAL A 135 7.75 -10.06 -2.54
N LEU A 136 6.67 -10.76 -2.19
CA LEU A 136 6.00 -11.73 -3.06
C LEU A 136 5.18 -11.07 -4.18
N ALA A 137 4.72 -9.83 -3.95
CA ALA A 137 4.12 -8.99 -4.98
C ALA A 137 4.66 -7.57 -4.87
N CYS A 138 5.09 -7.00 -6.01
CA CYS A 138 5.59 -5.63 -6.04
C CYS A 138 4.48 -4.64 -5.66
N PRO A 139 4.74 -3.71 -4.73
CA PRO A 139 3.77 -2.67 -4.37
C PRO A 139 3.55 -1.62 -5.46
N TYR A 140 4.51 -1.48 -6.39
CA TYR A 140 4.50 -0.45 -7.43
C TYR A 140 4.68 -1.04 -8.84
N PRO A 141 3.86 -2.02 -9.28
CA PRO A 141 4.13 -2.75 -10.51
C PRO A 141 4.09 -1.86 -11.76
N GLY A 142 3.20 -0.86 -11.81
CA GLY A 142 3.12 0.10 -12.91
C GLY A 142 4.35 1.01 -13.01
N LEU A 143 4.95 1.39 -11.87
CA LEU A 143 6.17 2.20 -11.85
C LEU A 143 7.41 1.36 -12.16
N ALA A 144 7.53 0.20 -11.53
CA ALA A 144 8.74 -0.61 -11.56
C ALA A 144 9.06 -1.16 -12.96
N VAL A 145 8.04 -1.48 -13.77
CA VAL A 145 8.23 -1.91 -15.16
C VAL A 145 8.82 -0.79 -16.02
N ASN A 146 8.50 0.46 -15.70
CA ASN A 146 8.90 1.62 -16.48
C ASN A 146 10.22 2.24 -15.98
N ASP A 147 10.58 2.05 -14.71
CA ASP A 147 11.79 2.61 -14.12
C ASP A 147 12.25 1.85 -12.87
N ARG A 148 13.54 1.49 -12.85
CA ARG A 148 14.18 0.81 -11.72
C ARG A 148 14.53 1.74 -10.56
N GLU A 149 14.54 3.07 -10.74
CA GLU A 149 14.81 3.98 -9.62
C GLU A 149 13.74 3.84 -8.51
N VAL A 150 12.51 3.38 -8.82
CA VAL A 150 11.50 3.09 -7.78
C VAL A 150 11.89 1.90 -6.91
N CYS A 151 12.57 0.89 -7.48
CA CYS A 151 13.09 -0.23 -6.71
C CYS A 151 14.23 0.21 -5.78
N HIS A 152 15.06 1.17 -6.21
CA HIS A 152 16.09 1.75 -5.33
C HIS A 152 15.48 2.58 -4.20
N MET A 153 14.40 3.32 -4.46
CA MET A 153 13.64 4.00 -3.41
C MET A 153 13.08 3.00 -2.39
N GLU A 154 12.51 1.87 -2.86
CA GLU A 154 12.01 0.81 -1.98
C GLU A 154 13.14 0.21 -1.14
N GLN A 155 14.28 -0.12 -1.77
CA GLN A 155 15.46 -0.62 -1.07
C GLN A 155 15.97 0.35 0.00
N ALA A 156 15.97 1.66 -0.28
CA ALA A 156 16.34 2.69 0.69
C ALA A 156 15.35 2.76 1.86
N MET A 157 14.04 2.67 1.58
CA MET A 157 13.01 2.60 2.61
C MET A 157 13.19 1.36 3.51
N ILE A 158 13.45 0.19 2.91
CA ILE A 158 13.69 -1.06 3.64
C ILE A 158 14.93 -0.93 4.52
N SER A 159 16.03 -0.44 3.95
CA SER A 159 17.30 -0.28 4.68
C SER A 159 17.14 0.60 5.92
N GLU A 160 16.42 1.72 5.77
CA GLU A 160 16.13 2.64 6.87
C GLU A 160 15.23 1.98 7.93
N LEU A 161 14.18 1.27 7.50
CA LEU A 161 13.26 0.56 8.39
C LEU A 161 13.85 -0.64 9.11
N LEU A 162 14.93 -1.22 8.58
CA LEU A 162 15.68 -2.29 9.25
C LEU A 162 16.89 -1.75 10.03
N GLY A 163 17.23 -0.46 9.86
CA GLY A 163 18.40 0.17 10.47
C GLY A 163 19.72 -0.41 9.97
N ARG A 164 19.69 -1.06 8.81
CA ARG A 164 20.79 -1.81 8.21
C ARG A 164 20.61 -1.83 6.70
N GLY A 165 21.70 -1.60 5.97
CA GLY A 165 21.68 -1.70 4.50
C GLY A 165 21.21 -3.09 4.06
N VAL A 166 20.39 -3.14 3.02
CA VAL A 166 20.00 -4.41 2.37
C VAL A 166 20.49 -4.45 0.93
N GLU A 167 20.76 -5.64 0.43
CA GLU A 167 21.05 -5.94 -0.97
C GLU A 167 19.87 -6.67 -1.61
N LEU A 168 19.52 -6.29 -2.84
CA LEU A 168 18.53 -7.00 -3.65
C LEU A 168 19.19 -8.21 -4.32
N SER A 169 18.97 -9.42 -3.78
CA SER A 169 19.60 -10.65 -4.27
C SER A 169 18.81 -11.35 -5.38
N GLU A 170 17.49 -11.16 -5.42
CA GLU A 170 16.62 -11.64 -6.49
C GLU A 170 15.64 -10.53 -6.87
N CYS A 171 15.32 -10.41 -8.16
CA CYS A 171 14.35 -9.43 -8.65
C CYS A 171 13.38 -10.08 -9.63
N ARG A 172 12.10 -9.82 -9.42
CA ARG A 172 11.04 -10.29 -10.33
C ARG A 172 11.16 -9.72 -11.74
N LEU A 173 11.70 -8.50 -11.88
CA LEU A 173 11.92 -7.88 -13.19
C LEU A 173 13.08 -8.54 -13.95
N ASP A 174 13.95 -9.28 -13.25
CA ASP A 174 15.03 -10.08 -13.84
C ASP A 174 14.62 -11.55 -14.08
N GLY A 175 13.32 -11.86 -13.95
CA GLY A 175 12.78 -13.21 -14.12
C GLY A 175 12.73 -14.05 -12.85
N GLY A 176 13.07 -13.47 -11.68
CA GLY A 176 12.88 -14.10 -10.37
C GLY A 176 11.42 -14.29 -10.01
N ALA A 177 11.16 -15.18 -9.04
CA ALA A 177 9.79 -15.42 -8.57
C ALA A 177 9.25 -14.24 -7.72
N CYS A 178 10.16 -13.55 -7.02
CA CYS A 178 9.85 -12.42 -6.14
C CYS A 178 11.05 -11.45 -6.08
N CYS A 179 10.94 -10.38 -5.29
CA CYS A 179 12.08 -9.54 -4.96
C CYS A 179 12.60 -9.91 -3.56
N SER A 180 13.86 -10.32 -3.46
CA SER A 180 14.45 -10.83 -2.23
C SER A 180 15.51 -9.87 -1.72
N PHE A 181 15.37 -9.38 -0.49
CA PHE A 181 16.28 -8.44 0.14
C PHE A 181 17.03 -9.11 1.29
N GLN A 182 18.35 -9.06 1.23
CA GLN A 182 19.24 -9.62 2.25
C GLN A 182 19.90 -8.47 3.02
N PRO A 183 19.79 -8.43 4.36
CA PRO A 183 20.57 -7.49 5.16
C PRO A 183 22.07 -7.71 4.95
N ASN A 184 22.81 -6.62 4.81
CA ASN A 184 24.26 -6.67 4.74
C ASN A 184 24.83 -7.26 6.04
N GLY A 185 25.94 -8.01 5.95
CA GLY A 185 26.61 -8.54 7.13
C GLY A 185 27.08 -7.45 8.10
N ASP A 186 27.23 -7.79 9.38
CA ASP A 186 27.88 -6.94 10.37
C ASP A 186 29.36 -6.79 9.97
N GLU A 187 29.80 -5.57 9.63
CA GLU A 187 31.22 -5.19 9.68
C GLU A 187 31.64 -4.86 11.12
#